data_AF-A0A3C1FE79-F1
#
_entry.id   AF-A0A3C1FE79-F1
#
_cell.length_a   1.000
_cell.length_b   1.000
_cell.length_c   1.000
_cell.angle_alpha   90.00
_cell.angle_beta   90.00
_cell.angle_gamma   90.00
#
_symmetry.space_group_name_H-M   'P 1'
#
loop_
_entity.id
_entity.type
_entity.pdbx_description
1 polymer ?
#
loop_
_entity_poly.entity_id
_entity_poly.type
_entity_poly.pdbx_seq_one_letter_code
_entity_poly.pdbx_strand_id
1 'polypeptide(L)'
;TSPSSKRGYTAFVLAKMARLQGASGIHVGTMGHGKMEGEADDRVIAYMVERDEAQGPVYFQKWDGIKATTPIVSGGMNALRLPGFFSNLGHGNLINTAGGGSYGHLDGPAAGARSLRQAYEGWAAGADPLEWASTHREFARAFESFPADADALFPGWRDRLLSPTP
;
A
#
# COMPACT_ATOMS: atom_id res chain seq x y z
N THR A 1 -12.26 7.10 -10.11
CA THR A 1 -12.61 7.62 -11.45
C THR A 1 -11.31 7.80 -12.23
N SER A 2 -11.30 7.63 -13.56
CA SER A 2 -10.06 7.64 -14.35
C SER A 2 -9.69 9.06 -14.80
N PRO A 3 -8.39 9.43 -14.81
CA PRO A 3 -7.90 10.69 -15.38
C PRO A 3 -8.24 10.88 -16.87
N SER A 4 -8.48 9.79 -17.59
CA SER A 4 -8.92 9.83 -19.00
C SER A 4 -10.32 10.44 -19.19
N SER A 5 -11.17 10.38 -18.15
CA SER A 5 -12.51 10.94 -18.19
C SER A 5 -12.48 12.45 -17.91
N LYS A 6 -12.99 13.24 -18.86
CA LYS A 6 -13.21 14.69 -18.70
C LYS A 6 -14.60 15.04 -18.15
N ARG A 7 -15.28 14.08 -17.51
CA ARG A 7 -16.66 14.22 -16.99
C ARG A 7 -16.75 13.63 -15.59
N GLY A 8 -17.71 14.11 -14.81
CA GLY A 8 -17.96 13.64 -13.44
C GLY A 8 -17.03 14.30 -12.42
N TYR A 9 -16.48 13.51 -11.51
CA TYR A 9 -15.62 13.97 -10.42
C TYR A 9 -14.43 13.02 -10.18
N THR A 10 -13.38 13.52 -9.52
CA THR A 10 -12.16 12.75 -9.24
C THR A 10 -12.34 11.75 -8.09
N ALA A 11 -11.39 10.82 -7.93
CA ALA A 11 -11.38 9.90 -6.79
C ALA A 11 -11.30 10.66 -5.44
N PHE A 12 -10.59 11.79 -5.43
CA PHE A 12 -10.54 12.70 -4.28
C PHE A 12 -11.94 13.19 -3.85
N VAL A 13 -12.73 13.68 -4.81
CA VAL A 13 -14.09 14.18 -4.51
C VAL A 13 -14.98 13.04 -4.02
N LEU A 14 -14.89 11.86 -4.64
CA LEU A 14 -15.63 10.67 -4.19
C LEU A 14 -15.31 10.31 -2.73
N ALA A 15 -14.02 10.24 -2.38
CA ALA A 15 -13.59 9.89 -1.03
C ALA A 15 -14.04 10.92 0.02
N LYS A 16 -13.95 12.21 -0.33
CA LYS A 16 -14.45 13.31 0.52
C LYS A 16 -15.95 13.21 0.75
N MET A 17 -16.73 12.93 -0.29
CA MET A 17 -18.17 12.69 -0.15
C MET A 17 -18.46 11.45 0.68
N ALA A 18 -17.66 10.39 0.57
CA ALA A 18 -17.88 9.15 1.33
C ALA A 18 -17.71 9.34 2.84
N ARG A 19 -16.76 10.19 3.28
CA ARG A 19 -16.63 10.56 4.68
C ARG A 19 -17.87 11.26 5.22
N LEU A 20 -18.42 12.22 4.47
CA LEU A 20 -19.67 12.91 4.81
C LEU A 20 -20.89 11.95 4.84
N GLN A 21 -20.90 10.93 3.98
CA GLN A 21 -21.94 9.89 3.97
C GLN A 21 -21.82 8.92 5.17
N GLY A 22 -20.76 9.01 5.98
CA GLY A 22 -20.56 8.15 7.15
C GLY A 22 -19.85 6.84 6.87
N ALA A 23 -19.13 6.71 5.75
CA ALA A 23 -18.34 5.52 5.47
C ALA A 23 -17.24 5.33 6.53
N SER A 24 -17.16 4.14 7.13
CA SER A 24 -16.08 3.81 8.09
C SER A 24 -14.73 3.57 7.41
N GLY A 25 -14.75 3.16 6.14
CA GLY A 25 -13.58 3.04 5.30
C GLY A 25 -13.95 3.14 3.82
N ILE A 26 -13.02 3.57 2.98
CA ILE A 26 -13.21 3.63 1.53
C ILE A 26 -11.91 3.25 0.80
N HIS A 27 -12.06 2.60 -0.35
CA HIS A 27 -10.93 2.34 -1.23
C HIS A 27 -10.35 3.66 -1.77
N VAL A 28 -9.08 3.91 -1.46
CA VAL A 28 -8.35 5.11 -1.94
C VAL A 28 -7.33 4.78 -3.05
N GLY A 29 -7.32 3.54 -3.52
CA GLY A 29 -6.36 3.06 -4.51
C GLY A 29 -5.03 2.65 -3.88
N THR A 30 -3.98 2.59 -4.69
CA THR A 30 -2.63 2.16 -4.29
C THR A 30 -1.57 3.23 -4.52
N MET A 31 -1.97 4.45 -4.91
CA MET A 31 -1.06 5.59 -5.11
C MET A 31 0.08 5.26 -6.08
N GLY A 32 -0.22 4.50 -7.14
CA GLY A 32 0.75 4.05 -8.15
C GLY A 32 1.56 2.79 -7.77
N HIS A 33 1.43 2.25 -6.55
CA HIS A 33 2.20 1.08 -6.11
C HIS A 33 1.56 -0.27 -6.49
N GLY A 34 0.30 -0.28 -6.92
CA GLY A 34 -0.44 -1.48 -7.31
C GLY A 34 -0.63 -1.60 -8.83
N LYS A 35 -1.68 -2.33 -9.23
CA LYS A 35 -1.99 -2.60 -10.65
C LYS A 35 -2.95 -1.60 -11.31
N MET A 36 -3.63 -0.81 -10.49
CA MET A 36 -4.66 0.13 -10.97
C MET A 36 -4.01 1.50 -11.22
N GLU A 37 -4.60 2.29 -12.11
CA GLU A 37 -4.23 3.70 -12.31
C GLU A 37 -4.22 4.44 -10.96
N GLY A 38 -3.17 5.22 -10.73
CA GLY A 38 -2.99 6.05 -9.55
C GLY A 38 -1.64 6.76 -9.59
N GLU A 39 -1.55 7.85 -8.85
CA GLU A 39 -0.36 8.70 -8.76
C GLU A 39 0.14 8.77 -7.32
N ALA A 40 1.43 9.05 -7.12
CA ALA A 40 1.99 9.15 -5.76
C ALA A 40 1.27 10.20 -4.91
N ASP A 41 0.84 11.31 -5.53
CA ASP A 41 0.12 12.39 -4.87
C ASP A 41 -1.33 12.06 -4.48
N ASP A 42 -1.85 10.89 -4.88
CA ASP A 42 -3.14 10.37 -4.38
C ASP A 42 -3.12 10.15 -2.85
N ARG A 43 -1.96 10.20 -2.19
CA ARG A 43 -1.86 10.29 -0.71
C ARG A 43 -2.71 11.41 -0.11
N VAL A 44 -2.95 12.49 -0.86
CA VAL A 44 -3.83 13.59 -0.46
C VAL A 44 -5.26 13.12 -0.22
N ILE A 45 -5.71 12.06 -0.91
CA ILE A 45 -7.03 11.44 -0.71
C ILE A 45 -7.10 10.82 0.68
N ALA A 46 -6.08 10.04 1.08
CA ALA A 46 -6.00 9.44 2.41
C ALA A 46 -6.01 10.52 3.50
N TYR A 47 -5.18 11.55 3.35
CA TYR A 47 -5.11 12.65 4.32
C TYR A 47 -6.44 13.40 4.47
N MET A 48 -7.14 13.65 3.36
CA MET A 48 -8.43 14.32 3.36
C MET A 48 -9.51 13.53 4.12
N VAL A 49 -9.44 12.20 4.09
CA VAL A 49 -10.45 11.36 4.75
C VAL A 49 -10.11 10.96 6.19
N GLU A 50 -8.84 11.03 6.60
CA GLU A 50 -8.42 10.61 7.94
C GLU A 50 -8.11 11.76 8.91
N ARG A 51 -7.69 12.93 8.40
CA ARG A 51 -7.27 14.07 9.25
C ARG A 51 -8.43 15.00 9.54
N ASP A 52 -8.37 15.70 10.66
CA ASP A 52 -9.37 16.72 11.00
C ASP A 52 -9.19 18.01 10.18
N GLU A 53 -7.96 18.28 9.74
CA GLU A 53 -7.66 19.36 8.80
C GLU A 53 -6.77 18.85 7.66
N ALA A 54 -7.09 19.21 6.42
CA ALA A 54 -6.33 18.77 5.25
C ALA A 54 -6.45 19.76 4.07
N GLN A 55 -5.37 19.86 3.28
CA GLN A 55 -5.35 20.59 2.02
C GLN A 55 -5.78 19.66 0.88
N GLY A 56 -6.84 20.04 0.15
CA GLY A 56 -7.20 19.42 -1.13
C GLY A 56 -6.51 20.07 -2.32
N PRO A 57 -6.82 19.67 -3.56
CA PRO A 57 -6.22 20.28 -4.75
C PRO A 57 -6.48 21.79 -4.90
N VAL A 58 -7.64 22.26 -4.41
CA VAL A 58 -8.05 23.67 -4.51
C VAL A 58 -8.35 24.29 -3.15
N TYR A 59 -8.95 23.53 -2.23
CA TYR A 59 -9.48 24.06 -0.98
C TYR A 59 -8.89 23.36 0.24
N PHE A 60 -8.59 24.16 1.26
CA PHE A 60 -8.34 23.68 2.62
C PHE A 60 -9.67 23.30 3.29
N GLN A 61 -9.67 22.21 4.05
CA GLN A 61 -10.86 21.71 4.75
C GLN A 61 -10.57 21.52 6.24
N LYS A 62 -11.48 22.02 7.08
CA LYS A 62 -11.63 21.64 8.49
C LYS A 62 -12.84 20.73 8.62
N TRP A 63 -12.70 19.64 9.38
CA TRP A 63 -13.76 18.64 9.58
C TRP A 63 -14.45 18.76 10.94
N ASP A 64 -13.97 19.64 11.81
CA ASP A 64 -14.58 20.01 13.09
C ASP A 64 -14.98 18.80 13.95
N GLY A 65 -14.09 17.80 14.01
CA GLY A 65 -14.28 16.59 14.79
C GLY A 65 -15.11 15.50 14.13
N ILE A 66 -15.52 15.65 12.86
CA ILE A 66 -16.12 14.55 12.09
C ILE A 66 -15.13 13.38 12.05
N LYS A 67 -15.59 12.18 12.43
CA LYS A 67 -14.75 10.99 12.49
C LYS A 67 -14.06 10.70 11.15
N ALA A 68 -12.85 10.14 11.25
CA ALA A 68 -12.07 9.68 10.12
C ALA A 68 -12.76 8.53 9.37
N THR A 69 -12.52 8.47 8.07
CA THR A 69 -12.81 7.30 7.23
C THR A 69 -11.49 6.61 6.91
N THR A 70 -11.39 5.32 7.21
CA THR A 70 -10.17 4.54 7.03
C THR A 70 -9.78 4.44 5.54
N PRO A 71 -8.54 4.79 5.16
CA PRO A 71 -8.04 4.50 3.82
C PRO A 71 -7.92 2.99 3.62
N ILE A 72 -8.66 2.42 2.67
CA ILE A 72 -8.54 1.00 2.30
C ILE A 72 -7.67 0.91 1.04
N VAL A 73 -6.56 0.18 1.15
CA VAL A 73 -5.56 0.02 0.10
C VAL A 73 -5.73 -1.36 -0.52
N SER A 74 -6.05 -1.39 -1.81
CA SER A 74 -6.33 -2.63 -2.53
C SER A 74 -6.02 -2.49 -4.02
N GLY A 75 -5.59 -3.59 -4.64
CA GLY A 75 -5.40 -3.69 -6.08
C GLY A 75 -3.96 -4.02 -6.48
N GLY A 76 -3.64 -5.31 -6.62
CA GLY A 76 -2.31 -5.75 -7.06
C GLY A 76 -1.19 -5.52 -6.03
N MET A 77 -1.55 -5.38 -4.75
CA MET A 77 -0.59 -5.30 -3.65
C MET A 77 -0.06 -6.69 -3.29
N ASN A 78 1.21 -6.74 -2.90
CA ASN A 78 1.89 -7.86 -2.25
C ASN A 78 2.89 -7.31 -1.23
N ALA A 79 3.59 -8.20 -0.52
CA ALA A 79 4.54 -7.83 0.51
C ALA A 79 5.68 -6.93 -0.02
N LEU A 80 6.14 -7.14 -1.26
CA LEU A 80 7.26 -6.40 -1.85
C LEU A 80 6.92 -4.93 -2.14
N ARG A 81 5.65 -4.65 -2.48
CA ARG A 81 5.18 -3.30 -2.82
C ARG A 81 4.84 -2.44 -1.59
N LEU A 82 4.59 -3.06 -0.43
CA LEU A 82 4.14 -2.37 0.77
C LEU A 82 5.14 -1.35 1.35
N PRO A 83 6.45 -1.63 1.46
CA PRO A 83 7.39 -0.66 2.03
C PRO A 83 7.43 0.67 1.27
N GLY A 84 7.41 0.62 -0.07
CA GLY A 84 7.34 1.82 -0.90
C GLY A 84 6.04 2.59 -0.71
N PHE A 85 4.91 1.87 -0.65
CA PHE A 85 3.60 2.48 -0.41
C PHE A 85 3.54 3.21 0.94
N PHE A 86 3.97 2.55 2.02
CA PHE A 86 3.98 3.18 3.35
C PHE A 86 4.94 4.35 3.43
N SER A 87 6.06 4.30 2.71
CA SER A 87 7.01 5.42 2.64
C SER A 87 6.40 6.63 1.92
N ASN A 88 5.62 6.42 0.85
CA ASN A 88 4.91 7.50 0.17
C ASN A 88 3.80 8.12 1.06
N LEU A 89 3.03 7.27 1.75
CA LEU A 89 1.93 7.69 2.60
C LEU A 89 2.38 8.29 3.94
N GLY A 90 3.46 7.76 4.52
CA GLY A 90 4.04 8.20 5.80
C GLY A 90 3.53 7.48 7.05
N HIS A 91 2.59 6.53 6.94
CA HIS A 91 2.11 5.70 8.06
C HIS A 91 1.49 4.38 7.59
N GLY A 92 1.32 3.43 8.52
CA GLY A 92 0.62 2.15 8.29
C GLY A 92 -0.75 2.01 8.97
N ASN A 93 -1.31 3.10 9.52
CA ASN A 93 -2.64 3.11 10.16
C ASN A 93 -3.77 3.03 9.12
N LEU A 94 -3.98 1.86 8.52
CA LEU A 94 -4.92 1.64 7.41
C LEU A 94 -5.33 0.17 7.29
N ILE A 95 -6.23 -0.13 6.35
CA ILE A 95 -6.56 -1.51 5.98
C ILE A 95 -5.96 -1.81 4.61
N ASN A 96 -5.04 -2.77 4.54
CA ASN A 96 -4.54 -3.30 3.27
C ASN A 96 -5.22 -4.65 2.97
N THR A 97 -5.74 -4.81 1.76
CA THR A 97 -6.29 -6.08 1.28
C THR A 97 -5.51 -6.55 0.06
N ALA A 98 -4.79 -7.65 0.20
CA ALA A 98 -3.98 -8.25 -0.86
C ALA A 98 -4.47 -9.67 -1.18
N GLY A 99 -5.43 -9.77 -2.12
CA GLY A 99 -5.96 -11.08 -2.56
C GLY A 99 -4.88 -11.93 -3.23
N GLY A 100 -4.43 -11.53 -4.42
CA GLY A 100 -3.34 -12.21 -5.13
C GLY A 100 -2.00 -12.17 -4.39
N GLY A 101 -1.71 -11.07 -3.66
CA GLY A 101 -0.50 -10.97 -2.84
C GLY A 101 -0.44 -11.93 -1.65
N SER A 102 -1.59 -12.45 -1.20
CA SER A 102 -1.67 -13.48 -0.17
C SER A 102 -1.81 -14.88 -0.77
N TYR A 103 -2.86 -15.12 -1.56
CA TYR A 103 -3.15 -16.45 -2.12
C TYR A 103 -2.19 -16.87 -3.24
N GLY A 104 -1.49 -15.92 -3.88
CA GLY A 104 -0.46 -16.20 -4.88
C GLY A 104 0.93 -16.46 -4.29
N HIS A 105 1.07 -16.43 -2.96
CA HIS A 105 2.32 -16.78 -2.29
C HIS A 105 2.61 -18.28 -2.46
N LEU A 106 3.84 -18.64 -2.85
CA LEU A 106 4.24 -20.03 -3.16
C LEU A 106 3.97 -21.00 -2.00
N ASP A 107 4.16 -20.53 -0.78
CA ASP A 107 3.96 -21.34 0.44
C ASP A 107 2.51 -21.22 1.00
N GLY A 108 1.56 -20.73 0.19
CA GLY A 108 0.13 -20.65 0.51
C GLY A 108 -0.33 -19.38 1.24
N PRO A 109 -1.66 -19.19 1.42
CA PRO A 109 -2.25 -17.94 1.89
C PRO A 109 -1.88 -17.56 3.32
N ALA A 110 -1.62 -18.54 4.19
CA ALA A 110 -1.16 -18.24 5.55
C ALA A 110 0.25 -17.63 5.54
N ALA A 111 1.13 -18.12 4.67
CA ALA A 111 2.45 -17.54 4.47
C ALA A 111 2.34 -16.16 3.79
N GLY A 112 1.46 -16.02 2.80
CA GLY A 112 1.12 -14.73 2.20
C GLY A 112 0.70 -13.68 3.23
N ALA A 113 -0.22 -14.02 4.14
CA ALA A 113 -0.62 -13.12 5.23
C ALA A 113 0.56 -12.74 6.15
N ARG A 114 1.42 -13.70 6.52
CA ARG A 114 2.62 -13.41 7.32
C ARG A 114 3.63 -12.55 6.58
N SER A 115 3.81 -12.73 5.27
CA SER A 115 4.70 -11.89 4.46
C SER A 115 4.24 -10.42 4.45
N LEU A 116 2.93 -10.16 4.39
CA LEU A 116 2.36 -8.80 4.45
C LEU A 116 2.60 -8.16 5.83
N ARG A 117 2.46 -8.95 6.89
CA ARG A 117 2.76 -8.53 8.26
C ARG A 117 4.25 -8.18 8.42
N GLN A 118 5.13 -9.07 7.99
CA GLN A 118 6.58 -8.89 8.03
C GLN A 118 7.03 -7.69 7.18
N ALA A 119 6.38 -7.43 6.04
CA ALA A 119 6.65 -6.25 5.22
C ALA A 119 6.34 -4.93 5.96
N TYR A 120 5.21 -4.89 6.68
CA TYR A 120 4.87 -3.74 7.53
C TYR A 120 5.86 -3.58 8.69
N GLU A 121 6.20 -4.68 9.38
CA GLU A 121 7.13 -4.65 10.52
C GLU A 121 8.53 -4.21 10.09
N GLY A 122 9.03 -4.68 8.95
CA GLY A 122 10.32 -4.26 8.40
C GLY A 122 10.34 -2.78 8.03
N TRP A 123 9.27 -2.28 7.38
CA TRP A 123 9.13 -0.85 7.08
C TRP A 123 9.08 -0.01 8.37
N ALA A 124 8.29 -0.43 9.36
CA ALA A 124 8.14 0.29 10.63
C ALA A 124 9.45 0.31 11.44
N ALA A 125 10.28 -0.72 11.31
CA ALA A 125 11.61 -0.79 11.91
C ALA A 125 12.68 0.02 11.15
N GLY A 126 12.37 0.53 9.96
CA GLY A 126 13.34 1.20 9.09
C GLY A 126 14.41 0.26 8.53
N ALA A 127 14.11 -1.04 8.43
CA ALA A 127 15.04 -2.05 7.96
C ALA A 127 15.20 -2.03 6.43
N ASP A 128 16.39 -2.37 5.94
CA ASP A 128 16.57 -2.68 4.52
C ASP A 128 15.76 -3.95 4.17
N PRO A 129 14.92 -3.95 3.13
CA PRO A 129 14.07 -5.11 2.81
C PRO A 129 14.83 -6.39 2.50
N LEU A 130 16.02 -6.33 1.88
CA LEU A 130 16.81 -7.52 1.58
C LEU A 130 17.48 -8.09 2.84
N GLU A 131 18.01 -7.22 3.70
CA GLU A 131 18.52 -7.64 5.01
C GLU A 131 17.40 -8.21 5.88
N TRP A 132 16.23 -7.57 5.90
CA TRP A 132 15.06 -8.02 6.64
C TRP A 132 14.58 -9.40 6.17
N ALA A 133 14.59 -9.66 4.86
CA ALA A 133 14.22 -10.95 4.29
C ALA A 133 15.14 -12.09 4.76
N SER A 134 16.42 -11.84 5.06
CA SER A 134 17.36 -12.89 5.50
C SER A 134 16.93 -13.63 6.79
N THR A 135 16.14 -12.97 7.65
CA THR A 135 15.64 -13.56 8.90
C THR A 135 14.12 -13.75 8.90
N HIS A 136 13.40 -13.36 7.85
CA HIS A 136 11.94 -13.42 7.75
C HIS A 136 11.51 -14.25 6.55
N ARG A 137 11.34 -15.55 6.79
CA ARG A 137 11.13 -16.55 5.74
C ARG A 137 9.97 -16.22 4.81
N GLU A 138 8.79 -15.90 5.33
CA GLU A 138 7.63 -15.62 4.46
C GLU A 138 7.82 -14.35 3.62
N PHE A 139 8.47 -13.32 4.17
CA PHE A 139 8.83 -12.14 3.41
C PHE A 139 9.86 -12.47 2.31
N ALA A 140 10.91 -13.25 2.61
CA ALA A 140 11.86 -13.72 1.61
C ALA A 140 11.19 -14.54 0.50
N ARG A 141 10.28 -15.46 0.86
CA ARG A 141 9.54 -16.29 -0.09
C ARG A 141 8.57 -15.49 -0.95
N ALA A 142 8.18 -14.28 -0.53
CA ALA A 142 7.44 -13.36 -1.39
C ALA A 142 8.29 -12.86 -2.58
N PHE A 143 9.62 -12.73 -2.45
CA PHE A 143 10.51 -12.38 -3.58
C PHE A 143 10.44 -13.46 -4.68
N GLU A 144 10.48 -14.73 -4.29
CA GLU A 144 10.34 -15.86 -5.21
C GLU A 144 8.90 -16.01 -5.73
N SER A 145 7.89 -15.63 -4.93
CA SER A 145 6.48 -15.70 -5.34
C SER A 145 6.11 -14.64 -6.39
N PHE A 146 6.77 -13.48 -6.34
CA PHE A 146 6.51 -12.35 -7.24
C PHE A 146 7.82 -11.87 -7.90
N PRO A 147 8.49 -12.72 -8.70
CA PRO A 147 9.86 -12.46 -9.15
C PRO A 147 9.98 -11.23 -10.05
N ALA A 148 8.97 -10.93 -10.87
CA ALA A 148 8.96 -9.73 -11.70
C ALA A 148 8.92 -8.44 -10.86
N ASP A 149 8.18 -8.43 -9.76
CA ASP A 149 8.15 -7.31 -8.82
C ASP A 149 9.47 -7.22 -8.05
N ALA A 150 10.01 -8.35 -7.62
CA ALA A 150 11.30 -8.42 -6.96
C ALA A 150 12.43 -7.86 -7.86
N ASP A 151 12.44 -8.21 -9.14
CA ASP A 151 13.43 -7.74 -10.11
C ASP A 151 13.33 -6.23 -10.35
N ALA A 152 12.11 -5.69 -10.39
CA ALA A 152 11.88 -4.26 -10.61
C ALA A 152 12.16 -3.41 -9.37
N LEU A 153 11.81 -3.89 -8.18
CA LEU A 153 11.89 -3.12 -6.93
C LEU A 153 13.21 -3.34 -6.18
N PHE A 154 13.82 -4.52 -6.33
CA PHE A 154 15.00 -4.96 -5.59
C PHE A 154 16.00 -5.65 -6.52
N PRO A 155 16.63 -4.91 -7.45
CA PRO A 155 17.59 -5.50 -8.38
C PRO A 155 18.72 -6.22 -7.64
N GLY A 156 19.05 -7.44 -8.06
CA GLY A 156 20.08 -8.28 -7.43
C GLY A 156 19.62 -9.08 -6.19
N TRP A 157 18.31 -9.12 -5.89
CA TRP A 157 17.79 -9.86 -4.73
C TRP A 157 18.18 -11.35 -4.72
N ARG A 158 18.31 -11.99 -5.89
CA ARG A 158 18.71 -13.40 -5.98
C ARG A 158 20.11 -13.63 -5.43
N ASP A 159 21.06 -12.75 -5.74
CA ASP A 159 22.43 -12.87 -5.24
C ASP A 159 22.51 -12.65 -3.73
N ARG A 160 21.58 -11.87 -3.17
CA ARG A 160 21.53 -11.56 -1.74
C ARG A 160 20.77 -12.60 -0.92
N LEU A 161 19.75 -13.23 -1.50
CA LEU A 161 18.83 -14.14 -0.78
C LEU A 161 19.01 -15.62 -1.14
N LEU A 162 19.53 -15.94 -2.33
CA LEU A 162 19.68 -17.31 -2.81
C LEU A 162 21.14 -17.78 -2.85
N SER A 163 22.11 -16.88 -2.66
CA SER A 163 23.51 -17.29 -2.57
C SER A 163 23.70 -18.14 -1.30
N PRO A 164 24.30 -19.34 -1.41
CA PRO A 164 24.69 -20.09 -0.24
C PRO A 164 25.67 -19.22 0.56
N THR A 165 25.38 -19.00 1.84
CA THR A 165 26.34 -18.44 2.78
C THR A 165 27.65 -19.26 2.66
N PRO A 166 28.83 -18.63 2.52
CA PRO A 166 30.09 -19.37 2.50
C PRO A 166 30.29 -20.23 3.75
#